data_AF-A0A4Y2LYC4-F1
#
_entry.id   AF-A0A4Y2LYC4-F1
#
_cell.length_a   1.000
_cell.length_b   1.000
_cell.length_c   1.000
_cell.angle_alpha   90.00
_cell.angle_beta   90.00
_cell.angle_gamma   90.00
#
_symmetry.space_group_name_H-M   'P 1'
#
loop_
_entity.id
_entity.type
_entity.pdbx_description
1 polymer ?
#
loop_
_entity_poly.entity_id
_entity_poly.type
_entity_poly.pdbx_seq_one_letter_code
_entity_poly.pdbx_strand_id
1 'polypeptide(L)'
;MIHLHNIYEEVEKYCHITSVTSEQHVDMHPSRIARDNEDVEMLMQWFSQHIPFPINDVLMSISSGVVGTADVNRHLPHELGCEGISRIVDGNFGNLKFKRKYQVITLASVNPLSAKPEISRELFFISSGSLRDNSQTFLRL
;
A
#
# COMPACT_ATOMS: atom_id res chain seq x y z
N MET A 1 10.37 2.51 -8.99
CA MET A 1 10.39 1.89 -10.34
C MET A 1 11.81 1.65 -10.87
N ILE A 2 12.80 2.51 -10.61
CA ILE A 2 14.17 2.40 -11.17
C ILE A 2 14.88 1.08 -10.78
N HIS A 3 14.71 0.61 -9.54
CA HIS A 3 15.40 -0.60 -9.07
C HIS A 3 14.98 -1.88 -9.79
N LEU A 4 13.71 -1.99 -10.20
CA LEU A 4 13.21 -3.18 -10.90
C LEU A 4 13.78 -3.24 -12.32
N HIS A 5 13.85 -2.09 -12.99
CA HIS A 5 14.44 -1.96 -14.33
C HIS A 5 15.92 -2.41 -14.34
N ASN A 6 16.72 -1.97 -13.38
CA ASN A 6 18.12 -2.35 -13.28
C ASN A 6 18.32 -3.85 -13.06
N ILE A 7 17.44 -4.51 -12.31
CA ILE A 7 17.51 -5.97 -12.11
C ILE A 7 17.22 -6.70 -13.41
N TYR A 8 16.21 -6.28 -14.17
CA TYR A 8 15.89 -6.87 -15.47
C TYR A 8 17.05 -6.73 -16.46
N GLU A 9 17.65 -5.55 -16.57
CA GLU A 9 18.81 -5.32 -17.44
C GLU A 9 19.99 -6.24 -17.10
N GLU A 10 20.29 -6.42 -15.81
CA GLU A 10 21.39 -7.27 -15.37
C GLU A 10 21.09 -8.76 -15.58
N VAL A 11 19.84 -9.19 -15.40
CA VAL A 11 19.41 -10.58 -15.70
C VAL A 11 19.46 -10.87 -17.20
N GLU A 12 19.04 -9.93 -18.03
CA GLU A 12 19.14 -10.05 -19.50
C GLU A 12 20.59 -10.17 -19.97
N LYS A 13 21.48 -9.32 -19.45
CA LYS A 13 22.93 -9.41 -19.69
C LYS A 13 23.48 -10.76 -19.25
N TYR A 14 23.11 -11.23 -18.06
CA TYR A 14 23.57 -12.52 -17.53
C TYR A 14 23.13 -13.70 -18.42
N CYS A 15 21.86 -13.69 -18.84
CA CYS A 15 21.29 -14.75 -19.68
C CYS A 15 21.64 -14.63 -21.16
N HIS A 16 22.30 -13.53 -21.59
CA HIS A 16 22.57 -13.20 -22.99
C HIS A 16 21.29 -13.16 -23.85
N ILE A 17 20.18 -12.76 -23.25
CA ILE A 17 18.89 -12.60 -23.92
C ILE A 17 18.64 -11.11 -24.10
N THR A 18 18.32 -10.70 -25.32
CA THR A 18 17.88 -9.33 -25.61
C THR A 18 16.38 -9.32 -25.84
N SER A 19 15.62 -8.73 -24.91
CA SER A 19 14.17 -8.57 -25.06
C SER A 19 13.87 -7.40 -25.99
N VAL A 20 13.86 -7.66 -27.30
CA VAL A 20 13.61 -6.63 -28.34
C VAL A 20 12.11 -6.32 -28.52
N THR A 21 11.22 -7.16 -28.01
CA THR A 21 9.77 -6.98 -28.16
C THR A 21 9.24 -6.02 -27.11
N SER A 22 8.92 -4.79 -27.55
CA SER A 22 8.26 -3.76 -26.73
C SER A 22 6.95 -4.21 -26.05
N GLU A 23 6.35 -5.28 -26.56
CA GLU A 23 5.08 -5.84 -26.10
C GLU A 23 5.16 -6.49 -24.71
N GLN A 24 6.33 -7.00 -24.29
CA GLN A 24 6.51 -7.59 -22.97
C GLN A 24 6.91 -6.58 -21.89
N HIS A 25 7.17 -5.32 -22.27
CA HIS A 25 7.72 -4.28 -21.38
C HIS A 25 7.03 -2.92 -21.53
N VAL A 26 5.75 -2.90 -21.94
CA VAL A 26 4.98 -1.66 -22.21
C VAL A 26 5.01 -0.70 -21.02
N ASP A 27 4.91 -1.21 -19.80
CA ASP A 27 4.91 -0.42 -18.56
C ASP A 27 6.31 0.08 -18.17
N MET A 28 7.36 -0.51 -18.74
CA MET A 28 8.75 -0.11 -18.53
C MET A 28 9.22 0.93 -19.57
N HIS A 29 8.32 1.37 -20.45
CA HIS A 29 8.64 2.41 -21.43
C HIS A 29 8.96 3.74 -20.70
N PRO A 30 10.00 4.49 -21.11
CA PRO A 30 10.40 5.72 -20.43
C PRO A 30 9.26 6.73 -20.25
N SER A 31 8.34 6.83 -21.22
CA SER A 31 7.17 7.70 -21.10
C SER A 31 6.16 7.25 -20.03
N ARG A 32 6.00 5.94 -19.79
CA ARG A 32 5.15 5.41 -18.72
C ARG A 32 5.79 5.68 -17.37
N ILE A 33 7.08 5.40 -17.24
CA ILE A 33 7.85 5.70 -16.02
C ILE A 33 7.80 7.20 -15.69
N ALA A 34 8.00 8.07 -16.67
CA ALA A 34 7.95 9.52 -16.48
C ALA A 34 6.56 9.96 -16.00
N ARG A 35 5.49 9.51 -16.64
CA ARG A 35 4.12 9.81 -16.25
C ARG A 35 3.78 9.28 -14.85
N ASP A 36 4.19 8.06 -14.51
CA ASP A 36 3.97 7.50 -13.19
C ASP A 36 4.68 8.33 -12.10
N ASN A 37 5.87 8.84 -12.39
CA ASN A 37 6.58 9.74 -11.47
C ASN A 37 5.84 11.09 -11.33
N GLU A 38 5.36 11.68 -12.43
CA GLU A 38 4.55 12.91 -12.40
C GLU A 38 3.25 12.72 -11.60
N ASP A 39 2.55 11.60 -11.79
CA ASP A 39 1.32 11.25 -11.07
C ASP A 39 1.60 11.09 -9.56
N VAL A 40 2.75 10.49 -9.18
CA VAL A 40 3.19 10.39 -7.79
C VAL A 40 3.45 11.77 -7.20
N GLU A 41 4.12 12.67 -7.92
CA GLU A 41 4.36 14.03 -7.45
C GLU A 41 3.06 14.80 -7.24
N MET A 42 2.12 14.69 -8.18
CA MET A 42 0.79 15.30 -8.07
C MET A 42 0.03 14.78 -6.84
N LEU A 43 0.07 13.46 -6.60
CA LEU A 43 -0.57 12.86 -5.42
C LEU A 43 0.07 13.33 -4.11
N MET A 44 1.41 13.43 -4.07
CA MET A 44 2.13 13.95 -2.90
C MET A 44 1.79 15.42 -2.63
N GLN A 45 1.69 16.23 -3.69
CA GLN A 45 1.26 17.62 -3.56
C GLN A 45 -0.16 17.72 -3.00
N TRP A 46 -1.07 16.85 -3.45
CA TRP A 46 -2.44 16.79 -2.93
C TRP A 46 -2.46 16.44 -1.43
N PHE A 47 -1.68 15.43 -1.00
CA PHE A 47 -1.56 15.07 0.42
C PHE A 47 -0.89 16.14 1.29
N SER A 48 -0.10 17.05 0.71
CA SER A 48 0.48 18.16 1.47
C SER A 48 -0.55 19.24 1.83
N GLN A 49 -1.58 19.40 1.00
CA GLN A 49 -2.63 20.41 1.18
C GLN A 49 -3.87 19.86 1.89
N HIS A 50 -4.07 18.55 1.79
CA HIS A 50 -5.20 17.84 2.38
C HIS A 50 -4.69 16.75 3.30
N ILE A 51 -5.18 16.73 4.54
CA ILE A 51 -4.94 15.61 5.48
C ILE A 51 -6.09 14.62 5.30
N PRO A 52 -5.96 13.58 4.47
CA PRO A 52 -7.06 12.65 4.18
C PRO A 52 -7.41 11.75 5.37
N PHE A 53 -6.47 11.54 6.29
CA PHE A 53 -6.62 10.63 7.42
C PHE A 53 -6.33 11.35 8.73
N PRO A 54 -7.18 11.19 9.75
CA PRO A 54 -6.87 11.71 11.08
C PRO A 54 -5.61 11.04 11.62
N ILE A 55 -4.72 11.85 12.20
CA ILE A 55 -3.54 11.33 12.90
C ILE A 55 -4.03 10.65 14.18
N ASN A 56 -3.91 9.32 14.22
CA ASN A 56 -4.22 8.50 15.37
C ASN A 56 -2.98 7.72 15.83
N ASP A 57 -2.93 7.41 17.12
CA ASP A 57 -1.92 6.57 17.76
C ASP A 57 -2.19 5.08 17.54
N VAL A 58 -3.38 4.73 17.04
CA VAL A 58 -3.81 3.35 16.82
C VAL A 58 -3.94 3.01 15.34
N LEU A 59 -3.35 1.89 14.93
CA LEU A 59 -3.44 1.38 13.56
C LEU A 59 -4.90 1.00 13.24
N MET A 60 -5.53 1.66 12.28
CA MET A 60 -6.91 1.37 11.86
C MET A 60 -6.97 1.00 10.38
N SER A 61 -7.76 -0.03 10.07
CA SER A 61 -8.11 -0.37 8.69
C SER A 61 -9.07 0.66 8.11
N ILE A 62 -8.70 1.30 7.00
CA ILE A 62 -9.55 2.28 6.31
C ILE A 62 -10.82 1.62 5.74
N SER A 63 -10.72 0.38 5.26
CA SER A 63 -11.85 -0.30 4.60
C SER A 63 -12.88 -0.86 5.58
N SER A 64 -12.42 -1.34 6.74
CA SER A 64 -13.27 -2.05 7.71
C SER A 64 -13.48 -1.30 9.02
N GLY A 65 -12.75 -0.19 9.26
CA GLY A 65 -12.74 0.51 10.54
C GLY A 65 -12.13 -0.29 11.69
N VAL A 66 -11.59 -1.49 11.42
CA VAL A 66 -11.03 -2.38 12.45
C VAL A 66 -9.76 -1.75 13.00
N VAL A 67 -9.74 -1.55 14.31
CA VAL A 67 -8.61 -1.04 15.07
C VAL A 67 -7.70 -2.21 15.47
N GLY A 68 -6.42 -2.06 15.23
CA GLY A 68 -5.39 -3.02 15.57
C GLY A 68 -5.07 -3.02 17.05
N THR A 69 -4.72 -4.20 17.55
CA THR A 69 -4.15 -4.37 18.90
C THR A 69 -2.65 -4.06 18.87
N ALA A 70 -2.04 -3.93 20.06
CA ALA A 70 -0.60 -3.67 20.19
C ALA A 70 0.29 -4.74 19.52
N ASP A 71 -0.24 -5.93 19.26
CA ASP A 71 0.48 -7.03 18.62
C ASP A 71 0.58 -6.86 17.08
N VAL A 72 -0.19 -5.93 16.49
CA VAL A 72 -0.21 -5.73 15.04
C VAL A 72 0.97 -4.87 14.61
N ASN A 73 1.94 -5.51 13.97
CA ASN A 73 3.19 -4.89 13.53
C ASN A 73 3.26 -4.67 12.00
N ARG A 74 2.11 -4.68 11.30
CA ARG A 74 2.02 -4.48 9.83
C ARG A 74 2.69 -3.20 9.32
N HIS A 75 2.84 -2.19 10.17
CA HIS A 75 3.48 -0.92 9.82
C HIS A 75 5.01 -0.97 9.88
N LEU A 76 5.61 -2.06 10.39
CA LEU A 76 7.07 -2.23 10.55
C LEU A 76 7.66 -3.43 9.77
N PRO A 77 7.26 -3.68 8.50
CA PRO A 77 7.73 -4.87 7.78
C PRO A 77 9.23 -4.78 7.47
N HIS A 78 9.76 -3.57 7.26
CA HIS A 78 11.16 -3.36 6.92
C HIS A 78 12.06 -3.61 8.13
N GLU A 79 11.72 -3.05 9.29
CA GLU A 79 12.48 -3.21 10.53
C GLU A 79 12.54 -4.68 10.96
N LEU A 80 11.39 -5.37 10.93
CA LEU A 80 11.31 -6.81 11.23
C LEU A 80 12.08 -7.65 10.22
N GLY A 81 12.04 -7.27 8.95
CA GLY A 81 12.79 -7.93 7.88
C GLY A 81 14.30 -7.80 8.07
N CYS A 82 14.78 -6.57 8.33
CA CYS A 82 16.19 -6.30 8.62
C CYS A 82 16.65 -7.03 9.89
N GLU A 83 15.85 -7.04 10.96
CA GLU A 83 16.17 -7.79 12.18
C GLU A 83 16.19 -9.30 11.94
N GLY A 84 15.29 -9.81 11.10
CA GLY A 84 15.25 -11.22 10.71
C GLY A 84 16.47 -11.62 9.90
N ILE A 85 16.85 -10.81 8.92
CA ILE A 85 17.99 -11.06 8.02
C ILE A 85 19.31 -10.92 8.76
N SER A 86 19.47 -9.92 9.63
CA SER A 86 20.74 -9.73 10.37
C SER A 86 21.13 -10.95 11.22
N ARG A 87 20.15 -11.73 11.68
CA ARG A 87 20.37 -12.98 12.44
C ARG A 87 20.75 -14.17 11.55
N ILE A 88 20.53 -14.05 10.24
CA ILE A 88 20.84 -15.08 9.24
C ILE A 88 22.25 -14.88 8.68
N VAL A 89 22.74 -13.64 8.59
CA VAL A 89 24.00 -13.27 7.92
C VAL A 89 25.21 -14.08 8.41
N ASP A 90 25.20 -14.55 9.66
CA ASP A 90 26.30 -15.34 10.24
C ASP A 90 25.93 -16.81 10.56
N GLY A 91 24.77 -17.29 10.09
CA GLY A 91 24.23 -18.61 10.40
C GLY A 91 24.45 -19.68 9.32
N ASN A 92 24.51 -20.95 9.71
CA ASN A 92 24.46 -22.07 8.77
C ASN A 92 23.02 -22.30 8.27
N PHE A 93 22.85 -22.44 6.95
CA PHE A 93 21.56 -22.69 6.30
C PHE A 93 20.78 -23.88 6.88
N GLY A 94 21.47 -24.95 7.30
CA GLY A 94 20.82 -26.14 7.88
C GLY A 94 20.12 -25.89 9.22
N ASN A 95 20.51 -24.83 9.95
CA ASN A 95 19.91 -24.44 11.23
C ASN A 95 18.94 -23.25 11.09
N LEU A 96 18.67 -22.81 9.87
CA LEU A 96 17.83 -21.65 9.59
C LEU A 96 16.36 -22.00 9.86
N LYS A 97 15.85 -21.52 11.00
CA LYS A 97 14.43 -21.63 11.36
C LYS A 97 13.82 -20.24 11.43
N PHE A 98 12.89 -19.97 10.52
CA PHE A 98 12.07 -18.77 10.57
C PHE A 98 11.20 -18.80 11.83
N LYS A 99 11.43 -17.84 12.72
CA LYS A 99 10.64 -17.69 13.94
C LYS A 99 9.43 -16.81 13.64
N ARG A 100 8.24 -17.23 14.11
CA ARG A 100 6.99 -16.46 13.98
C ARG A 100 7.06 -15.05 14.54
N LYS A 101 7.96 -14.78 15.50
CA LYS A 101 8.18 -13.43 16.03
C LYS A 101 8.69 -12.42 15.00
N TYR A 102 9.32 -12.87 13.92
CA TYR A 102 9.78 -12.01 12.81
C TYR A 102 8.78 -11.96 11.66
N GLN A 103 7.63 -12.61 11.83
CA GLN A 103 6.57 -12.54 10.86
C GLN A 103 5.74 -11.27 11.12
N VAL A 104 5.32 -10.66 10.01
CA VAL A 104 4.35 -9.57 10.05
C VAL A 104 2.98 -10.14 10.46
N ILE A 105 2.45 -9.61 11.56
CA ILE A 105 1.12 -9.84 12.10
C ILE A 105 0.19 -8.81 11.48
N THR A 106 -0.88 -9.28 10.86
CA THR A 106 -1.87 -8.45 10.16
C THR A 106 -3.12 -8.22 11.01
N LEU A 107 -3.88 -7.17 10.71
CA LEU A 107 -5.19 -6.93 11.32
C LEU A 107 -6.14 -8.13 11.16
N ALA A 108 -6.10 -8.79 10.00
CA ALA A 108 -6.89 -9.98 9.73
C ALA A 108 -6.52 -11.17 10.63
N SER A 109 -5.24 -11.33 10.98
CA SER A 109 -4.79 -12.42 11.84
C SER A 109 -5.17 -12.25 13.31
N VAL A 110 -5.38 -11.01 13.79
CA VAL A 110 -5.73 -10.75 15.19
C VAL A 110 -7.24 -10.65 15.43
N ASN A 111 -8.04 -10.41 14.38
CA ASN A 111 -9.50 -10.34 14.48
C ASN A 111 -10.19 -11.27 13.47
N PRO A 112 -10.30 -12.58 13.78
CA PRO A 112 -11.06 -13.52 12.95
C PRO A 112 -12.59 -13.31 13.01
N LEU A 113 -13.09 -12.44 13.91
CA LEU A 113 -14.52 -12.28 14.22
C LEU A 113 -15.22 -11.09 13.53
N SER A 114 -14.52 -10.21 12.80
CA SER A 114 -15.14 -9.05 12.13
C SER A 114 -15.54 -9.30 10.67
N ALA A 115 -15.64 -10.56 10.24
CA ALA A 115 -16.12 -10.95 8.90
C ALA A 115 -17.64 -10.77 8.72
N LYS A 116 -18.27 -9.82 9.43
CA LYS A 116 -19.67 -9.43 9.23
C LYS A 116 -19.73 -7.97 8.77
N PRO A 117 -20.19 -7.70 7.53
CA PRO A 117 -20.22 -6.36 6.99
C PRO A 117 -21.50 -5.65 7.43
N GLU A 118 -21.58 -5.17 8.67
CA GLU A 118 -22.80 -4.47 9.13
C GLU A 118 -22.59 -3.05 9.66
N ILE A 119 -21.35 -2.58 9.84
CA ILE A 119 -21.11 -1.25 10.45
C ILE A 119 -20.78 -0.16 9.41
N SER A 120 -20.52 -0.51 8.15
CA SER A 120 -20.13 0.46 7.11
C SER A 120 -21.28 1.26 6.47
N ARG A 121 -22.55 0.97 6.78
CA ARG A 121 -23.68 1.70 6.16
C ARG A 121 -23.90 3.08 6.79
N GLU A 122 -23.74 3.23 8.10
CA GLU A 122 -24.02 4.49 8.80
C GLU A 122 -23.00 5.60 8.46
N LEU A 123 -21.70 5.28 8.35
CA LEU A 123 -20.68 6.31 8.03
C LEU A 123 -20.77 6.84 6.58
N PHE A 124 -21.29 6.04 5.64
CA PHE A 124 -21.43 6.47 4.25
C PHE A 124 -22.56 7.51 4.08
N PHE A 125 -23.60 7.43 4.91
CA PHE A 125 -24.71 8.40 4.89
C PHE A 125 -24.31 9.78 5.43
N ILE A 126 -23.37 9.85 6.38
CA ILE A 126 -22.93 11.14 6.95
C ILE A 126 -22.08 11.94 5.95
N SER A 127 -21.28 11.27 5.11
CA SER A 127 -20.42 11.95 4.11
C SER A 127 -21.19 12.45 2.87
N SER A 128 -22.37 11.88 2.57
CA SER A 128 -23.15 12.21 1.37
C SER A 128 -24.30 13.21 1.62
N GLY A 129 -24.53 13.65 2.86
CA GLY A 129 -25.72 14.40 3.27
C GLY A 129 -25.61 15.93 3.40
N SER A 130 -24.51 16.59 2.99
CA SER A 130 -24.34 18.04 3.22
C SER A 130 -24.24 18.92 1.96
N LEU A 131 -24.77 18.46 0.82
CA LEU A 131 -24.97 19.30 -0.36
C LEU A 131 -26.31 18.99 -1.01
N ARG A 132 -27.38 19.54 -0.42
CA ARG A 132 -28.64 19.93 -1.06
C ARG A 132 -29.65 20.30 0.03
N ASP A 133 -29.76 21.59 0.34
CA ASP A 133 -30.99 22.31 -0.01
C ASP A 133 -30.92 23.81 0.26
N ASN A 134 -31.66 24.51 -0.60
CA ASN A 134 -32.24 25.86 -0.46
C ASN A 134 -31.42 27.09 -0.88
N SER A 135 -31.54 27.45 -2.17
CA SER A 135 -32.38 28.61 -2.52
C SER A 135 -32.72 28.69 -4.02
N GLN A 136 -34.04 28.56 -4.28
CA GLN A 136 -34.85 29.24 -5.29
C GLN A 136 -34.47 29.26 -6.78
N THR A 137 -35.30 28.54 -7.54
CA THR A 137 -36.17 29.07 -8.61
C THR A 137 -35.60 30.18 -9.51
N PHE A 138 -35.29 29.86 -10.78
CA PHE A 138 -35.70 30.71 -11.90
C PHE A 138 -35.91 29.88 -13.18
N LEU A 139 -36.89 30.33 -13.96
CA LEU A 139 -37.70 29.63 -14.95
C LEU A 139 -37.02 29.34 -16.30
N ARG A 140 -37.57 28.32 -16.99
CA ARG A 140 -37.84 28.21 -18.44
C ARG A 140 -36.98 29.05 -19.40
N LEU A 141 -36.27 28.35 -20.29
CA LEU A 141 -36.64 28.16 -21.71
C LEU A 141 -35.86 26.96 -22.27
#